data_AF-A0A081B0R9-F1
#
_entry.id   AF-A0A081B0R9-F1
#
_cell.length_a   1.000
_cell.length_b   1.000
_cell.length_c   1.000
_cell.angle_alpha   90.00
_cell.angle_beta   90.00
_cell.angle_gamma   90.00
#
_symmetry.space_group_name_H-M   'P 1'
#
loop_
_entity.id
_entity.type
_entity.pdbx_description
1 polymer ?
#
loop_
_entity_poly.entity_id
_entity_poly.type
_entity_poly.pdbx_seq_one_letter_code
_entity_poly.pdbx_strand_id
1 'polypeptide(L)'
;MKDVHNLVARLQQETYVFPRIEDRIRAILADFAAHEGNIARVYANEAKENIIECISIQSARMRTMFEHFPEILLIDATHDTNDSNYKLFSFMVHDAMGKGQHVQHCLMENERKETLRIACRQFKEACSSFDSVAVIMIDKDFTELSVLKEEFPSARILLYPFHVVKYLQEEVAKEKYNLDAWTKKEMKRLIQLLVSAPTEVVYDNVITAMKVVIRTEEKQQLWFRYFDANWTECKERWSSVYRGNVPHMGNHTNNRLESSWQKLKTLVNRSTSLDDCVVSILFWQTVNEKMWSRNVNRIGVYVNAKYDREMNLLLNTTSRHAVELVKQQYDFACLSTTEYKYYPLGPYVMLQYTACTDKDLPDEYMVNPDDWTCSCAFSVTRLLPCRHIIYYRKATGCNDLVPENILHPRWLIKNYRKLKQPSVDCDVAEPYEERKVPAVSSTRAKTQNEKFKELLAVGKQIAEVGCDWGTKAHADLMKSNS
;
A
#
# COMPACT_ATOMS: atom_id res chain seq x y z
N MET A 1 -15.15 8.32 22.90
CA MET A 1 -15.49 7.27 23.88
C MET A 1 -16.99 7.09 24.02
N LYS A 2 -17.81 8.14 24.16
CA LYS A 2 -19.30 8.01 24.15
C LYS A 2 -19.85 7.33 22.87
N ASP A 3 -19.35 7.67 21.68
CA ASP A 3 -19.76 7.00 20.42
C ASP A 3 -19.49 5.49 20.39
N VAL A 4 -18.42 5.04 21.06
CA VAL A 4 -17.97 3.63 21.03
C VAL A 4 -18.83 2.79 21.97
N HIS A 5 -19.12 3.33 23.15
CA HIS A 5 -20.07 2.73 24.08
C HIS A 5 -21.48 2.65 23.47
N ASN A 6 -21.90 3.69 22.74
CA ASN A 6 -23.20 3.69 22.05
C ASN A 6 -23.24 2.71 20.86
N LEU A 7 -22.13 2.50 20.16
CA LEU A 7 -22.01 1.49 19.11
C LEU A 7 -22.08 0.08 19.72
N VAL A 8 -21.29 -0.23 20.74
CA VAL A 8 -21.31 -1.54 21.43
C VAL A 8 -22.67 -1.82 22.06
N ALA A 9 -23.33 -0.81 22.64
CA ALA A 9 -24.68 -0.96 23.20
C ALA A 9 -25.75 -1.20 22.12
N ARG A 10 -25.67 -0.53 20.96
CA ARG A 10 -26.52 -0.83 19.80
C ARG A 10 -26.29 -2.25 19.28
N LEU A 11 -25.03 -2.68 19.20
CA LEU A 11 -24.67 -4.00 18.70
C LEU A 11 -25.19 -5.12 19.60
N GLN A 12 -25.13 -4.93 20.93
CA GLN A 12 -25.76 -5.87 21.86
C GLN A 12 -27.27 -5.96 21.65
N GLN A 13 -27.95 -4.87 21.29
CA GLN A 13 -29.37 -4.90 20.92
C GLN A 13 -29.60 -5.56 19.55
N GLU A 14 -28.76 -5.29 18.55
CA GLU A 14 -28.84 -5.90 17.22
C GLU A 14 -28.62 -7.41 17.23
N THR A 15 -27.78 -7.94 18.13
CA THR A 15 -27.59 -9.39 18.32
C THR A 15 -28.86 -10.10 18.80
N TYR A 16 -29.73 -9.42 19.55
CA TYR A 16 -31.06 -9.94 19.92
C TYR A 16 -32.10 -9.81 18.80
N VAL A 17 -31.95 -8.81 17.92
CA VAL A 17 -32.91 -8.53 16.83
C VAL A 17 -32.61 -9.36 15.59
N PHE A 18 -31.34 -9.66 15.30
CA PHE A 18 -30.88 -10.39 14.13
C PHE A 18 -30.07 -11.64 14.56
N PRO A 19 -30.70 -12.82 14.63
CA PRO A 19 -30.02 -14.03 15.10
C PRO A 19 -28.93 -14.52 14.15
N ARG A 20 -29.05 -14.24 12.84
CA ARG A 20 -28.06 -14.62 11.82
C ARG A 20 -26.95 -13.58 11.67
N ILE A 21 -25.73 -14.06 11.49
CA ILE A 21 -24.54 -13.22 11.27
C ILE A 21 -24.70 -12.38 9.99
N GLU A 22 -25.27 -12.95 8.92
CA GLU A 22 -25.44 -12.19 7.67
C GLU A 22 -26.36 -10.98 7.87
N ASP A 23 -27.47 -11.15 8.59
CA ASP A 23 -28.44 -10.09 8.83
C ASP A 23 -27.85 -8.98 9.73
N ARG A 24 -27.00 -9.34 10.70
CA ARG A 24 -26.25 -8.35 11.49
C ARG A 24 -25.28 -7.56 10.63
N ILE A 25 -24.49 -8.23 9.79
CA ILE A 25 -23.55 -7.56 8.89
C ILE A 25 -24.30 -6.61 7.95
N ARG A 26 -25.44 -7.04 7.39
CA ARG A 26 -26.29 -6.19 6.54
C ARG A 26 -26.75 -4.94 7.29
N ALA A 27 -27.30 -5.09 8.48
CA ALA A 27 -27.75 -3.96 9.30
C ALA A 27 -26.61 -2.99 9.63
N ILE A 28 -25.46 -3.50 10.06
CA ILE A 28 -24.26 -2.70 10.38
C ILE A 28 -23.77 -1.91 9.16
N LEU A 29 -23.70 -2.55 8.00
CA LEU A 29 -23.23 -1.91 6.76
C LEU A 29 -24.24 -0.91 6.20
N ALA A 30 -25.53 -1.18 6.34
CA ALA A 30 -26.59 -0.23 5.98
C ALA A 30 -26.55 1.02 6.88
N ASP A 31 -26.38 0.87 8.21
CA ASP A 31 -26.19 2.01 9.14
C ASP A 31 -24.93 2.82 8.80
N PHE A 32 -23.84 2.11 8.49
CA PHE A 32 -22.60 2.76 8.04
C PHE A 32 -22.79 3.57 6.76
N ALA A 33 -23.46 2.99 5.75
CA ALA A 33 -23.71 3.62 4.46
C ALA A 33 -24.80 4.71 4.50
N ALA A 34 -25.64 4.75 5.54
CA ALA A 34 -26.60 5.83 5.75
C ALA A 34 -25.93 7.19 6.05
N HIS A 35 -24.65 7.17 6.43
CA HIS A 35 -23.86 8.39 6.59
C HIS A 35 -23.35 8.89 5.22
N GLU A 36 -23.54 10.18 4.96
CA GLU A 36 -23.22 10.81 3.67
C GLU A 36 -21.79 10.50 3.20
N GLY A 37 -21.69 10.00 1.95
CA GLY A 37 -20.44 9.69 1.27
C GLY A 37 -19.80 8.34 1.63
N ASN A 38 -20.30 7.62 2.64
CA ASN A 38 -19.90 6.26 2.95
C ASN A 38 -20.49 5.28 1.93
N ILE A 39 -19.71 4.25 1.57
CA ILE A 39 -20.09 3.21 0.63
C ILE A 39 -19.76 1.85 1.23
N ALA A 40 -20.73 0.94 1.18
CA ALA A 40 -20.54 -0.46 1.51
C ALA A 40 -21.14 -1.37 0.44
N ARG A 41 -20.46 -2.49 0.17
CA ARG A 41 -20.93 -3.51 -0.77
C ARG A 41 -20.76 -4.90 -0.20
N VAL A 42 -21.73 -5.76 -0.45
CA VAL A 42 -21.65 -7.19 -0.16
C VAL A 42 -21.78 -7.94 -1.48
N TYR A 43 -20.79 -8.74 -1.81
CA TYR A 43 -20.78 -9.58 -3.01
C TYR A 43 -21.08 -11.02 -2.60
N ALA A 44 -22.28 -11.50 -2.88
CA ALA A 44 -22.71 -12.86 -2.55
C ALA A 44 -22.55 -13.79 -3.76
N ASN A 45 -22.12 -15.04 -3.53
CA ASN A 45 -22.00 -16.04 -4.59
C ASN A 45 -23.38 -16.63 -4.92
N GLU A 46 -23.77 -16.66 -6.19
CA GLU A 46 -25.08 -17.18 -6.60
C GLU A 46 -25.25 -18.70 -6.45
N ALA A 47 -24.17 -19.49 -6.56
CA ALA A 47 -24.24 -20.95 -6.47
C ALA A 47 -23.96 -21.50 -5.08
N LYS A 48 -23.40 -20.69 -4.17
CA LYS A 48 -23.11 -21.10 -2.80
C LYS A 48 -23.99 -20.31 -1.85
N GLU A 49 -25.14 -20.87 -1.48
CA GLU A 49 -26.01 -20.28 -0.47
C GLU A 49 -25.19 -19.91 0.78
N ASN A 50 -25.36 -18.68 1.25
CA ASN A 50 -24.72 -18.13 2.46
C ASN A 50 -23.18 -17.94 2.40
N ILE A 51 -22.56 -17.92 1.20
CA ILE A 51 -21.15 -17.53 1.07
C ILE A 51 -21.02 -16.15 0.42
N ILE A 52 -20.44 -15.22 1.19
CA ILE A 52 -20.05 -13.90 0.73
C ILE A 52 -18.63 -14.00 0.13
N GLU A 53 -18.45 -13.54 -1.10
CA GLU A 53 -17.13 -13.49 -1.72
C GLU A 53 -16.29 -12.32 -1.22
N CYS A 54 -16.94 -11.16 -1.05
CA CYS A 54 -16.27 -9.93 -0.65
C CYS A 54 -17.23 -9.00 0.08
N ILE A 55 -16.79 -8.43 1.21
CA ILE A 55 -17.43 -7.28 1.85
C ILE A 55 -16.49 -6.09 1.65
N SER A 56 -16.94 -5.05 0.96
CA SER A 56 -16.17 -3.81 0.78
C SER A 56 -16.71 -2.70 1.68
N ILE A 57 -15.80 -2.00 2.33
CA ILE A 57 -16.09 -0.90 3.27
C ILE A 57 -15.23 0.29 2.87
N GLN A 58 -15.88 1.42 2.61
CA GLN A 58 -15.21 2.67 2.28
C GLN A 58 -15.94 3.87 2.89
N SER A 59 -15.27 4.60 3.78
CA SER A 59 -15.87 5.82 4.35
C SER A 59 -15.72 7.01 3.39
N ALA A 60 -16.54 8.05 3.58
CA ALA A 60 -16.38 9.32 2.88
C ALA A 60 -14.95 9.87 3.05
N ARG A 61 -14.38 9.71 4.25
CA ARG A 61 -13.03 10.17 4.58
C ARG A 61 -11.95 9.35 3.89
N MET A 62 -12.12 8.03 3.75
CA MET A 62 -11.25 7.17 2.95
C MET A 62 -11.19 7.63 1.49
N ARG A 63 -12.35 7.94 0.90
CA ARG A 63 -12.46 8.44 -0.47
C ARG A 63 -11.77 9.80 -0.64
N THR A 64 -12.07 10.75 0.25
CA THR A 64 -11.38 12.05 0.23
C THR A 64 -9.88 11.92 0.45
N MET A 65 -9.43 10.98 1.29
CA MET A 65 -8.01 10.73 1.49
C MET A 65 -7.33 10.27 0.19
N PHE A 66 -8.01 9.42 -0.59
CA PHE A 66 -7.51 8.99 -1.89
C PHE A 66 -7.43 10.15 -2.89
N GLU A 67 -8.47 10.98 -3.01
CA GLU A 67 -8.47 12.15 -3.91
C GLU A 67 -7.28 13.08 -3.68
N HIS A 68 -6.84 13.22 -2.41
CA HIS A 68 -5.73 14.08 -2.02
C HIS A 68 -4.35 13.44 -2.16
N PHE A 69 -4.27 12.11 -2.20
CA PHE A 69 -3.03 11.34 -2.26
C PHE A 69 -3.12 10.15 -3.23
N PRO A 70 -3.53 10.36 -4.50
CA PRO A 70 -3.84 9.26 -5.41
C PRO A 70 -2.59 8.59 -6.00
N GLU A 71 -1.41 9.22 -5.90
CA GLU A 71 -0.24 8.88 -6.72
C GLU A 71 0.31 7.48 -6.40
N ILE A 72 0.11 7.00 -5.18
CA ILE A 72 0.59 5.70 -4.72
C ILE A 72 -0.48 4.93 -3.94
N LEU A 73 -0.73 3.70 -4.37
CA LEU A 73 -1.49 2.69 -3.63
C LEU A 73 -0.55 1.61 -3.09
N LEU A 74 -0.72 1.28 -1.81
CA LEU A 74 -0.13 0.14 -1.14
C LEU A 74 -1.25 -0.88 -0.96
N ILE A 75 -1.05 -2.09 -1.44
CA ILE A 75 -2.06 -3.15 -1.44
C ILE A 75 -1.42 -4.42 -0.90
N ASP A 76 -2.10 -5.06 0.04
CA ASP A 76 -1.71 -6.33 0.63
C ASP A 76 -2.93 -6.96 1.35
N ALA A 77 -2.82 -8.23 1.76
CA ALA A 77 -3.82 -8.95 2.55
C ALA A 77 -3.24 -9.45 3.89
N THR A 78 -4.09 -9.50 4.91
CA THR A 78 -3.74 -10.14 6.19
C THR A 78 -4.77 -11.17 6.64
N HIS A 79 -4.32 -12.18 7.36
CA HIS A 79 -5.11 -13.31 7.88
C HIS A 79 -5.27 -13.24 9.40
N ASP A 80 -6.03 -14.20 9.95
CA ASP A 80 -6.29 -14.35 11.40
C ASP A 80 -7.04 -13.18 12.04
N THR A 81 -7.96 -12.55 11.31
CA THR A 81 -8.80 -11.43 11.82
C THR A 81 -10.21 -11.84 12.22
N ASN A 82 -10.66 -13.04 11.85
CA ASN A 82 -11.99 -13.54 12.14
C ASN A 82 -12.05 -15.08 12.10
N ASP A 83 -13.07 -15.66 12.73
CA ASP A 83 -13.36 -17.09 12.84
C ASP A 83 -13.83 -17.75 11.54
N SER A 84 -14.28 -16.93 10.59
CA SER A 84 -14.80 -17.34 9.29
C SER A 84 -13.71 -17.39 8.22
N ASN A 85 -12.44 -17.18 8.63
CA ASN A 85 -11.24 -17.24 7.80
C ASN A 85 -11.33 -16.37 6.52
N TYR A 86 -12.01 -15.23 6.62
CA TYR A 86 -11.91 -14.17 5.61
C TYR A 86 -10.59 -13.43 5.77
N LYS A 87 -9.99 -13.07 4.64
CA LYS A 87 -8.76 -12.29 4.61
C LYS A 87 -9.12 -10.81 4.56
N LEU A 88 -8.45 -10.00 5.37
CA LEU A 88 -8.58 -8.56 5.31
C LEU A 88 -7.60 -8.00 4.29
N PHE A 89 -8.11 -7.67 3.12
CA PHE A 89 -7.41 -6.97 2.04
C PHE A 89 -7.62 -5.48 2.19
N SER A 90 -6.59 -4.66 1.99
CA SER A 90 -6.72 -3.21 2.19
C SER A 90 -5.95 -2.41 1.16
N PHE A 91 -6.56 -1.31 0.74
CA PHE A 91 -5.92 -0.27 -0.06
C PHE A 91 -5.47 0.83 0.88
N MET A 92 -4.21 1.26 0.76
CA MET A 92 -3.64 2.30 1.59
C MET A 92 -2.86 3.31 0.75
N VAL A 93 -3.03 4.60 1.03
CA VAL A 93 -2.22 5.68 0.43
C VAL A 93 -1.13 6.16 1.38
N HIS A 94 -0.16 6.90 0.86
CA HIS A 94 0.86 7.60 1.64
C HIS A 94 0.51 9.09 1.75
N ASP A 95 0.22 9.57 2.96
CA ASP A 95 -0.17 10.96 3.21
C ASP A 95 1.00 11.96 3.28
N ALA A 96 0.65 13.25 3.37
CA ALA A 96 1.61 14.35 3.52
C ALA A 96 2.47 14.26 4.79
N MET A 97 2.06 13.53 5.83
CA MET A 97 2.76 13.43 7.12
C MET A 97 3.69 12.21 7.20
N GLY A 98 3.92 11.51 6.09
CA GLY A 98 4.79 10.34 6.08
C GLY A 98 4.10 9.08 6.64
N LYS A 99 2.76 9.04 6.69
CA LYS A 99 1.97 7.95 7.27
C LYS A 99 1.11 7.26 6.21
N GLY A 100 0.81 5.99 6.47
CA GLY A 100 -0.15 5.23 5.68
C GLY A 100 -1.57 5.53 6.13
N GLN A 101 -2.49 5.76 5.20
CA GLN A 101 -3.93 5.93 5.46
C GLN A 101 -4.70 4.91 4.64
N HIS A 102 -5.55 4.10 5.29
CA HIS A 102 -6.42 3.19 4.56
C HIS A 102 -7.47 3.98 3.78
N VAL A 103 -7.72 3.54 2.56
CA VAL A 103 -8.69 4.12 1.62
C VAL A 103 -9.72 3.12 1.13
N GLN A 104 -9.59 1.83 1.47
CA GLN A 104 -10.64 0.81 1.34
C GLN A 104 -10.25 -0.41 2.17
N HIS A 105 -11.23 -1.06 2.79
CA HIS A 105 -11.09 -2.39 3.37
C HIS A 105 -11.98 -3.39 2.65
N CYS A 106 -11.46 -4.59 2.41
CA CYS A 106 -12.23 -5.70 1.88
C CYS A 106 -12.02 -6.96 2.73
N LEU A 107 -13.10 -7.55 3.24
CA LEU A 107 -13.07 -8.91 3.78
C LEU A 107 -13.35 -9.87 2.64
N MET A 108 -12.31 -10.56 2.19
CA MET A 108 -12.36 -11.44 1.03
C MET A 108 -12.39 -12.91 1.44
N GLU A 109 -13.20 -13.70 0.73
CA GLU A 109 -13.28 -15.14 0.96
C GLU A 109 -11.93 -15.82 0.66
N ASN A 110 -11.20 -15.32 -0.33
CA ASN A 110 -9.99 -15.91 -0.86
C ASN A 110 -9.19 -14.84 -1.66
N GLU A 111 -7.94 -15.15 -2.03
CA GLU A 111 -7.07 -14.28 -2.85
C GLU A 111 -7.07 -14.68 -4.35
N ARG A 112 -8.16 -15.26 -4.85
CA ARG A 112 -8.25 -15.59 -6.28
C ARG A 112 -8.40 -14.31 -7.11
N LYS A 113 -8.04 -14.45 -8.38
CA LYS A 113 -8.14 -13.42 -9.41
C LYS A 113 -9.50 -12.70 -9.39
N GLU A 114 -10.60 -13.46 -9.34
CA GLU A 114 -11.95 -12.91 -9.38
C GLU A 114 -12.31 -12.10 -8.14
N THR A 115 -11.99 -12.61 -6.94
CA THR A 115 -12.28 -11.90 -5.68
C THR A 115 -11.44 -10.63 -5.53
N LEU A 116 -10.16 -10.67 -5.92
CA LEU A 116 -9.31 -9.47 -6.00
C LEU A 116 -9.83 -8.44 -7.00
N ARG A 117 -10.35 -8.92 -8.14
CA ARG A 117 -10.92 -8.05 -9.17
C ARG A 117 -12.17 -7.33 -8.68
N ILE A 118 -13.02 -8.01 -7.91
CA ILE A 118 -14.17 -7.38 -7.24
C ILE A 118 -13.72 -6.21 -6.36
N ALA A 119 -12.70 -6.42 -5.51
CA ALA A 119 -12.16 -5.36 -4.65
C ALA A 119 -11.62 -4.16 -5.45
N CYS A 120 -10.90 -4.42 -6.55
CA CYS A 120 -10.35 -3.37 -7.42
C CYS A 120 -11.44 -2.58 -8.15
N ARG A 121 -12.44 -3.27 -8.72
CA ARG A 121 -13.54 -2.62 -9.44
C ARG A 121 -14.40 -1.78 -8.51
N GLN A 122 -14.67 -2.29 -7.31
CA GLN A 122 -15.38 -1.52 -6.29
C GLN A 122 -14.63 -0.24 -5.91
N PHE A 123 -13.31 -0.33 -5.77
CA PHE A 123 -12.49 0.85 -5.49
C PHE A 123 -12.61 1.90 -6.61
N LYS A 124 -12.52 1.47 -7.87
CA LYS A 124 -12.62 2.36 -9.05
C LYS A 124 -13.99 3.00 -9.19
N GLU A 125 -15.06 2.25 -8.90
CA GLU A 125 -16.43 2.78 -8.92
C GLU A 125 -16.62 3.90 -7.90
N ALA A 126 -16.02 3.77 -6.72
CA ALA A 126 -16.19 4.74 -5.63
C ALA A 126 -15.20 5.91 -5.68
N CYS A 127 -14.10 5.80 -6.43
CA CYS A 127 -13.04 6.78 -6.52
C CYS A 127 -12.77 7.20 -7.97
N SER A 128 -13.39 8.30 -8.42
CA SER A 128 -13.26 8.81 -9.80
C SER A 128 -11.83 9.18 -10.21
N SER A 129 -10.97 9.55 -9.25
CA SER A 129 -9.55 9.86 -9.50
C SER A 129 -8.64 8.63 -9.59
N PHE A 130 -9.17 7.43 -9.83
CA PHE A 130 -8.36 6.20 -9.89
C PHE A 130 -7.31 6.22 -11.01
N ASP A 131 -7.55 6.97 -12.09
CA ASP A 131 -6.58 7.13 -13.19
C ASP A 131 -5.33 7.94 -12.78
N SER A 132 -5.39 8.68 -11.66
CA SER A 132 -4.25 9.39 -11.10
C SER A 132 -3.25 8.50 -10.36
N VAL A 133 -3.55 7.19 -10.22
CA VAL A 133 -2.63 6.23 -9.60
C VAL A 133 -1.43 6.00 -10.51
N ALA A 134 -0.28 6.55 -10.12
CA ALA A 134 0.97 6.37 -10.85
C ALA A 134 1.69 5.08 -10.45
N VAL A 135 1.58 4.67 -9.18
CA VAL A 135 2.31 3.51 -8.63
C VAL A 135 1.40 2.65 -7.75
N ILE A 136 1.50 1.34 -7.93
CA ILE A 136 0.93 0.37 -6.99
C ILE A 136 2.07 -0.47 -6.40
N MET A 137 2.14 -0.57 -5.08
CA MET A 137 3.11 -1.38 -4.37
C MET A 137 2.47 -2.63 -3.79
N ILE A 138 3.01 -3.78 -4.18
CA ILE A 138 2.56 -5.09 -3.74
C ILE A 138 3.72 -5.96 -3.27
N ASP A 139 3.37 -7.06 -2.62
CA ASP A 139 4.29 -8.19 -2.52
C ASP A 139 4.38 -8.96 -3.87
N LYS A 140 5.19 -10.02 -3.95
CA LYS A 140 5.40 -10.81 -5.17
C LYS A 140 4.26 -11.80 -5.46
N ASP A 141 3.01 -11.48 -5.14
CA ASP A 141 1.89 -12.35 -5.50
C ASP A 141 1.58 -12.22 -7.01
N PHE A 142 1.78 -13.30 -7.76
CA PHE A 142 1.51 -13.33 -9.20
C PHE A 142 0.03 -13.13 -9.55
N THR A 143 -0.88 -13.54 -8.67
CA THR A 143 -2.33 -13.36 -8.84
C THR A 143 -2.68 -11.90 -8.71
N GLU A 144 -2.23 -11.23 -7.65
CA GLU A 144 -2.40 -9.79 -7.45
C GLU A 144 -1.79 -9.01 -8.62
N LEU A 145 -0.55 -9.34 -9.01
CA LEU A 145 0.13 -8.68 -10.13
C LEU A 145 -0.68 -8.77 -11.43
N SER A 146 -1.26 -9.92 -11.76
CA SER A 146 -2.06 -10.07 -12.98
C SER A 146 -3.34 -9.24 -12.92
N VAL A 147 -4.08 -9.26 -11.80
CA VAL A 147 -5.32 -8.49 -11.65
C VAL A 147 -5.04 -6.99 -11.72
N LEU A 148 -4.02 -6.53 -11.00
CA LEU A 148 -3.71 -5.10 -10.92
C LEU A 148 -3.23 -4.55 -12.26
N LYS A 149 -2.53 -5.34 -13.09
CA LYS A 149 -2.18 -4.93 -14.46
C LYS A 149 -3.42 -4.73 -15.34
N GLU A 150 -4.43 -5.58 -15.15
CA GLU A 150 -5.68 -5.51 -15.93
C GLU A 150 -6.57 -4.34 -15.46
N GLU A 151 -6.68 -4.15 -14.14
CA GLU A 151 -7.59 -3.15 -13.56
C GLU A 151 -6.97 -1.74 -13.49
N PHE A 152 -5.64 -1.62 -13.41
CA PHE A 152 -4.89 -0.34 -13.38
C PHE A 152 -3.78 -0.30 -14.45
N PRO A 153 -4.13 -0.32 -15.75
CA PRO A 153 -3.14 -0.43 -16.83
C PRO A 153 -2.16 0.76 -16.91
N SER A 154 -2.59 1.95 -16.45
CA SER A 154 -1.76 3.16 -16.42
C SER A 154 -0.76 3.19 -15.27
N ALA A 155 -0.97 2.38 -14.23
CA ALA A 155 -0.14 2.40 -13.02
C ALA A 155 1.09 1.49 -13.14
N ARG A 156 2.24 1.97 -12.66
CA ARG A 156 3.44 1.15 -12.52
C ARG A 156 3.33 0.27 -11.27
N ILE A 157 3.22 -1.04 -11.45
CA ILE A 157 3.24 -1.98 -10.31
C ILE A 157 4.68 -2.30 -9.92
N LEU A 158 5.05 -1.97 -8.68
CA LEU A 158 6.36 -2.18 -8.08
C LEU A 158 6.29 -3.22 -6.96
N LEU A 159 7.37 -3.98 -6.81
CA LEU A 159 7.58 -4.87 -5.68
C LEU A 159 8.27 -4.12 -4.54
N TYR A 160 8.02 -4.52 -3.29
CA TYR A 160 8.81 -4.07 -2.16
C TYR A 160 10.25 -4.60 -2.25
N PRO A 161 11.28 -3.74 -2.27
CA PRO A 161 12.69 -4.15 -2.29
C PRO A 161 13.04 -5.17 -1.19
N PHE A 162 12.47 -5.02 0.00
CA PHE A 162 12.68 -5.95 1.10
C PHE A 162 12.24 -7.39 0.75
N HIS A 163 11.05 -7.56 0.18
CA HIS A 163 10.56 -8.88 -0.23
C HIS A 163 11.37 -9.44 -1.39
N VAL A 164 11.78 -8.61 -2.35
CA VAL A 164 12.64 -9.02 -3.46
C VAL A 164 13.95 -9.61 -2.94
N VAL A 165 14.62 -8.91 -2.00
CA VAL A 165 15.83 -9.41 -1.34
C VAL A 165 15.54 -10.74 -0.66
N LYS A 166 14.47 -10.82 0.15
CA LYS A 166 14.09 -12.04 0.85
C LYS A 166 13.92 -13.23 -0.12
N TYR A 167 13.13 -13.06 -1.19
CA TYR A 167 12.90 -14.12 -2.17
C TYR A 167 14.18 -14.58 -2.86
N LEU A 168 15.03 -13.66 -3.31
CA LEU A 168 16.29 -14.01 -3.97
C LEU A 168 17.26 -14.70 -2.99
N GLN A 169 17.29 -14.26 -1.72
CA GLN A 169 18.13 -14.87 -0.69
C GLN A 169 17.65 -16.26 -0.25
N GLU A 170 16.33 -16.50 -0.24
CA GLU A 170 15.74 -17.82 -0.02
C GLU A 170 15.98 -18.74 -1.21
N GLU A 171 15.85 -18.22 -2.44
CA GLU A 171 16.12 -18.96 -3.66
C GLU A 171 17.57 -19.44 -3.69
N VAL A 172 18.55 -18.55 -3.51
CA VAL A 172 19.98 -18.93 -3.56
C VAL A 172 20.37 -19.93 -2.46
N ALA A 173 19.57 -20.04 -1.39
CA ALA A 173 19.80 -21.00 -0.32
C ALA A 173 19.33 -22.43 -0.66
N LYS A 174 18.50 -22.61 -1.70
CA LYS A 174 17.92 -23.92 -2.08
C LYS A 174 18.99 -24.95 -2.45
N GLU A 175 18.74 -26.20 -2.06
CA GLU A 175 19.66 -27.33 -2.26
C GLU A 175 19.99 -27.61 -3.72
N LYS A 176 19.07 -27.30 -4.65
CA LYS A 176 19.28 -27.51 -6.10
C LYS A 176 20.52 -26.79 -6.65
N TYR A 177 20.96 -25.70 -6.02
CA TYR A 177 22.18 -24.99 -6.41
C TYR A 177 23.45 -25.59 -5.80
N ASN A 178 23.31 -26.39 -4.74
CA ASN A 178 24.38 -27.05 -4.00
C ASN A 178 25.59 -26.12 -3.71
N LEU A 179 25.31 -24.88 -3.26
CA LEU A 179 26.32 -23.88 -2.93
C LEU A 179 26.84 -24.10 -1.50
N ASP A 180 28.15 -23.90 -1.29
CA ASP A 180 28.74 -23.94 0.05
C ASP A 180 28.29 -22.72 0.89
N ALA A 181 28.54 -22.79 2.20
CA ALA A 181 28.09 -21.78 3.15
C ALA A 181 28.68 -20.38 2.88
N TRP A 182 29.94 -20.31 2.43
CA TRP A 182 30.59 -19.03 2.11
C TRP A 182 29.96 -18.40 0.87
N THR A 183 29.78 -19.19 -0.20
CA THR A 183 29.16 -18.73 -1.45
C THR A 183 27.71 -18.27 -1.20
N LYS A 184 26.93 -19.01 -0.42
CA LYS A 184 25.57 -18.57 -0.02
C LYS A 184 25.57 -17.24 0.72
N LYS A 185 26.48 -17.08 1.70
CA LYS A 185 26.58 -15.84 2.49
C LYS A 185 26.93 -14.65 1.60
N GLU A 186 27.89 -14.81 0.70
CA GLU A 186 28.34 -13.74 -0.18
C GLU A 186 27.28 -13.39 -1.23
N MET A 187 26.61 -14.39 -1.81
CA MET A 187 25.48 -14.16 -2.71
C MET A 187 24.35 -13.37 -2.03
N LYS A 188 24.02 -13.67 -0.76
CA LYS A 188 23.01 -12.91 -0.02
C LYS A 188 23.38 -11.43 0.14
N ARG A 189 24.66 -11.14 0.36
CA ARG A 189 25.19 -9.76 0.43
C ARG A 189 25.11 -9.06 -0.92
N LEU A 190 25.51 -9.75 -2.00
CA LEU A 190 25.43 -9.22 -3.36
C LEU A 190 23.99 -8.97 -3.81
N ILE A 191 23.04 -9.82 -3.45
CA ILE A 191 21.60 -9.60 -3.70
C ILE A 191 21.12 -8.29 -3.07
N GLN A 192 21.52 -8.00 -1.83
CA GLN A 192 21.15 -6.75 -1.17
C GLN A 192 21.71 -5.53 -1.90
N LEU A 193 22.96 -5.61 -2.39
CA LEU A 193 23.58 -4.55 -3.18
C LEU A 193 22.94 -4.41 -4.56
N LEU A 194 22.55 -5.51 -5.19
CA LEU A 194 21.92 -5.54 -6.50
C LEU A 194 20.57 -4.81 -6.49
N VAL A 195 19.72 -5.13 -5.51
CA VAL A 195 18.40 -4.52 -5.37
C VAL A 195 18.50 -3.03 -5.06
N SER A 196 19.49 -2.64 -4.25
CA SER A 196 19.72 -1.25 -3.83
C SER A 196 20.69 -0.48 -4.73
N ALA A 197 21.08 -1.02 -5.89
CA ALA A 197 22.07 -0.40 -6.77
C ALA A 197 21.58 1.00 -7.21
N PRO A 198 22.38 2.07 -6.99
CA PRO A 198 21.97 3.43 -7.32
C PRO A 198 22.13 3.75 -8.82
N THR A 199 23.03 3.06 -9.52
CA THR A 199 23.35 3.29 -10.94
C THR A 199 23.43 1.97 -11.69
N GLU A 200 23.31 2.03 -13.01
CA GLU A 200 23.46 0.86 -13.89
C GLU A 200 24.87 0.27 -13.79
N VAL A 201 25.89 1.13 -13.69
CA VAL A 201 27.29 0.72 -13.49
C VAL A 201 27.45 -0.10 -12.22
N VAL A 202 26.88 0.34 -11.09
CA VAL A 202 26.94 -0.42 -9.84
C VAL A 202 26.15 -1.73 -9.96
N TYR A 203 25.00 -1.71 -10.63
CA TYR A 203 24.20 -2.91 -10.88
C TYR A 203 25.00 -3.96 -11.65
N ASP A 204 25.64 -3.58 -12.76
CA ASP A 204 26.42 -4.48 -13.61
C ASP A 204 27.71 -4.99 -12.93
N ASN A 205 28.33 -4.14 -12.11
CA ASN A 205 29.46 -4.55 -11.25
C ASN A 205 29.04 -5.62 -10.24
N VAL A 206 27.84 -5.52 -9.67
CA VAL A 206 27.31 -6.53 -8.74
C VAL A 206 26.98 -7.84 -9.49
N ILE A 207 26.38 -7.77 -10.68
CA ILE A 207 26.16 -8.96 -11.53
C ILE A 207 27.47 -9.66 -11.86
N THR A 208 28.52 -8.89 -12.20
CA THR A 208 29.86 -9.43 -12.47
C THR A 208 30.46 -10.09 -11.23
N ALA A 209 30.32 -9.46 -10.06
CA ALA A 209 30.77 -10.06 -8.80
C ALA A 209 30.02 -11.36 -8.46
N MET A 210 28.71 -11.44 -8.73
CA MET A 210 27.93 -12.67 -8.55
C MET A 210 28.47 -13.83 -9.41
N LYS A 211 28.85 -13.56 -10.67
CA LYS A 211 29.47 -14.56 -11.55
C LYS A 211 30.80 -15.06 -10.98
N VAL A 212 31.64 -14.17 -10.45
CA VAL A 212 32.93 -14.56 -9.83
C VAL A 212 32.74 -15.41 -8.56
N VAL A 213 31.74 -15.06 -7.74
CA VAL A 213 31.45 -15.77 -6.47
C VAL A 213 30.94 -17.19 -6.73
N ILE A 214 30.14 -17.39 -7.77
CA ILE A 214 29.68 -18.72 -8.18
C ILE A 214 30.77 -19.38 -9.03
N ARG A 215 31.67 -20.15 -8.40
CA ARG A 215 32.93 -20.63 -9.02
C ARG A 215 32.81 -21.62 -10.17
N THR A 216 31.66 -22.26 -10.36
CA THR A 216 31.45 -23.31 -11.37
C THR A 216 30.43 -22.86 -12.40
N GLU A 217 30.76 -23.04 -13.67
CA GLU A 217 29.92 -22.64 -14.82
C GLU A 217 28.52 -23.25 -14.75
N GLU A 218 28.39 -24.51 -14.34
CA GLU A 218 27.10 -25.21 -14.25
C GLU A 218 26.17 -24.54 -13.23
N LYS A 219 26.73 -24.11 -12.08
CA LYS A 219 25.95 -23.41 -11.04
C LYS A 219 25.64 -21.97 -11.43
N GLN A 220 26.54 -21.30 -12.16
CA GLN A 220 26.28 -19.98 -12.72
C GLN A 220 25.08 -20.05 -13.68
N GLN A 221 25.13 -20.96 -14.66
CA GLN A 221 24.06 -21.16 -15.61
C GLN A 221 22.74 -21.50 -14.92
N LEU A 222 22.77 -22.36 -13.90
CA LEU A 222 21.56 -22.72 -13.15
C LEU A 222 20.93 -21.52 -12.41
N TRP A 223 21.76 -20.70 -11.74
CA TRP A 223 21.29 -19.48 -11.07
C TRP A 223 20.77 -18.45 -12.06
N PHE A 224 21.57 -18.09 -13.07
CA PHE A 224 21.21 -17.05 -14.02
C PHE A 224 20.04 -17.44 -14.91
N ARG A 225 19.86 -18.72 -15.26
CA ARG A 225 18.64 -19.19 -15.93
C ARG A 225 17.39 -18.88 -15.12
N TYR A 226 17.41 -19.10 -13.80
CA TYR A 226 16.30 -18.72 -12.94
C TYR A 226 16.17 -17.20 -12.83
N PHE A 227 17.28 -16.51 -12.56
CA PHE A 227 17.29 -15.07 -12.34
C PHE A 227 16.78 -14.31 -13.57
N ASP A 228 17.24 -14.67 -14.75
CA ASP A 228 16.87 -14.01 -16.00
C ASP A 228 15.40 -14.22 -16.33
N ALA A 229 14.91 -15.46 -16.19
CA ALA A 229 13.51 -15.80 -16.45
C ALA A 229 12.50 -15.16 -15.47
N ASN A 230 12.93 -14.75 -14.28
CA ASN A 230 12.02 -14.30 -13.22
C ASN A 230 12.22 -12.84 -12.79
N TRP A 231 13.39 -12.24 -13.04
CA TRP A 231 13.79 -10.96 -12.45
C TRP A 231 14.42 -10.00 -13.45
N THR A 232 15.24 -10.49 -14.40
CA THR A 232 15.93 -9.60 -15.36
C THR A 232 14.97 -8.87 -16.29
N GLU A 233 13.94 -9.56 -16.79
CA GLU A 233 12.94 -8.92 -17.69
C GLU A 233 12.01 -7.94 -16.98
N CYS A 234 11.95 -7.96 -15.64
CA CYS A 234 11.07 -7.10 -14.84
C CYS A 234 11.83 -6.20 -13.85
N LYS A 235 13.09 -5.86 -14.15
CA LYS A 235 13.98 -5.02 -13.32
C LYS A 235 13.35 -3.69 -12.91
N GLU A 236 12.52 -3.11 -13.77
CA GLU A 236 11.77 -1.87 -13.55
C GLU A 236 10.75 -1.94 -12.41
N ARG A 237 10.42 -3.15 -11.94
CA ARG A 237 9.49 -3.36 -10.82
C ARG A 237 10.16 -3.36 -9.46
N TRP A 238 11.44 -3.73 -9.39
CA TRP A 238 12.06 -4.06 -8.12
C TRP A 238 13.42 -3.41 -7.88
N SER A 239 14.19 -3.13 -8.93
CA SER A 239 15.54 -2.58 -8.80
C SER A 239 15.51 -1.08 -8.56
N SER A 240 16.33 -0.59 -7.63
CA SER A 240 16.36 0.82 -7.24
C SER A 240 16.69 1.76 -8.40
N VAL A 241 17.64 1.39 -9.26
CA VAL A 241 18.04 2.22 -10.41
C VAL A 241 16.89 2.40 -11.43
N TYR A 242 16.07 1.37 -11.66
CA TYR A 242 15.03 1.41 -12.69
C TYR A 242 13.65 1.88 -12.20
N ARG A 243 13.47 2.08 -10.88
CA ARG A 243 12.21 2.56 -10.29
C ARG A 243 12.23 4.04 -9.89
N GLY A 244 13.36 4.73 -10.09
CA GLY A 244 13.56 6.14 -9.70
C GLY A 244 12.77 7.15 -10.52
N ASN A 245 12.02 6.70 -11.52
CA ASN A 245 11.25 7.52 -12.46
C ASN A 245 9.74 7.57 -12.18
N VAL A 246 9.29 7.07 -11.03
CA VAL A 246 7.87 7.10 -10.63
C VAL A 246 7.69 7.52 -9.16
N PRO A 247 6.56 8.16 -8.79
CA PRO A 247 6.34 8.78 -7.48
C PRO A 247 6.03 7.76 -6.36
N HIS A 248 6.97 6.87 -6.04
CA HIS A 248 6.75 5.80 -5.05
C HIS A 248 6.94 6.25 -3.58
N MET A 249 7.18 7.54 -3.34
CA MET A 249 7.28 8.18 -2.02
C MET A 249 8.25 7.47 -1.05
N GLY A 250 9.30 6.86 -1.59
CA GLY A 250 10.29 6.05 -0.86
C GLY A 250 9.72 4.94 0.02
N ASN A 251 8.60 4.34 -0.39
CA ASN A 251 8.15 3.10 0.21
C ASN A 251 9.07 1.95 -0.28
N HIS A 252 9.79 1.33 0.66
CA HIS A 252 10.70 0.22 0.41
C HIS A 252 10.27 -1.10 1.10
N THR A 253 9.27 -1.05 1.99
CA THR A 253 8.72 -2.18 2.75
C THR A 253 7.20 -2.03 2.90
N ASN A 254 6.49 -3.11 3.22
CA ASN A 254 5.05 -3.09 3.53
C ASN A 254 4.75 -2.70 4.99
N ASN A 255 5.74 -2.21 5.75
CA ASN A 255 5.62 -1.90 7.18
C ASN A 255 4.43 -0.99 7.53
N ARG A 256 3.97 -0.15 6.60
CA ARG A 256 2.81 0.72 6.82
C ARG A 256 1.52 -0.07 6.98
N LEU A 257 1.30 -1.08 6.14
CA LEU A 257 0.17 -2.00 6.23
C LEU A 257 0.33 -2.90 7.45
N GLU A 258 1.48 -3.55 7.60
CA GLU A 258 1.74 -4.46 8.73
C GLU A 258 1.60 -3.79 10.09
N SER A 259 2.25 -2.64 10.32
CA SER A 259 2.13 -1.93 11.61
C SER A 259 0.72 -1.42 11.89
N SER A 260 -0.04 -1.15 10.84
CA SER A 260 -1.43 -0.75 10.94
C SER A 260 -2.32 -1.93 11.32
N TRP A 261 -2.15 -3.08 10.68
CA TRP A 261 -2.91 -4.28 11.00
C TRP A 261 -2.52 -4.89 12.34
N GLN A 262 -1.26 -4.80 12.76
CA GLN A 262 -0.86 -5.20 14.11
C GLN A 262 -1.70 -4.49 15.18
N LYS A 263 -2.01 -3.20 14.99
CA LYS A 263 -2.89 -2.44 15.88
C LYS A 263 -4.35 -2.87 15.76
N LEU A 264 -4.82 -3.21 14.55
CA LEU A 264 -6.18 -3.73 14.37
C LEU A 264 -6.32 -5.13 15.01
N LYS A 265 -5.29 -5.98 14.91
CA LYS A 265 -5.23 -7.32 15.49
C LYS A 265 -5.13 -7.33 17.03
N THR A 266 -5.02 -6.17 17.67
CA THR A 266 -5.27 -6.09 19.13
C THR A 266 -6.77 -6.02 19.45
N LEU A 267 -7.62 -5.74 18.46
CA LEU A 267 -9.08 -5.70 18.58
C LEU A 267 -9.73 -6.97 18.03
N VAL A 268 -9.13 -7.59 17.02
CA VAL A 268 -9.65 -8.79 16.34
C VAL A 268 -8.62 -9.90 16.29
N ASN A 269 -9.07 -11.14 16.27
CA ASN A 269 -8.23 -12.31 16.12
C ASN A 269 -9.00 -13.48 15.47
N ARG A 270 -8.38 -14.66 15.37
CA ARG A 270 -8.95 -15.86 14.74
C ARG A 270 -10.24 -16.39 15.38
N SER A 271 -10.62 -15.94 16.59
CA SER A 271 -11.87 -16.33 17.26
C SER A 271 -12.91 -15.21 17.27
N THR A 272 -12.61 -14.05 16.69
CA THR A 272 -13.57 -12.95 16.54
C THR A 272 -14.59 -13.32 15.48
N SER A 273 -15.89 -13.19 15.76
CA SER A 273 -16.91 -13.44 14.75
C SER A 273 -16.85 -12.42 13.61
N LEU A 274 -17.34 -12.78 12.43
CA LEU A 274 -17.20 -11.93 11.24
C LEU A 274 -17.88 -10.56 11.38
N ASP A 275 -19.04 -10.49 12.01
CA ASP A 275 -19.75 -9.26 12.36
C ASP A 275 -18.94 -8.38 13.34
N ASP A 276 -18.41 -8.96 14.42
CA ASP A 276 -17.54 -8.24 15.36
C ASP A 276 -16.26 -7.74 14.67
N CYS A 277 -15.76 -8.49 13.68
CA CYS A 277 -14.62 -8.08 12.85
C CYS A 277 -14.98 -6.84 12.01
N VAL A 278 -16.14 -6.83 11.35
CA VAL A 278 -16.65 -5.66 10.59
C VAL A 278 -16.78 -4.44 11.50
N VAL A 279 -17.41 -4.59 12.66
CA VAL A 279 -17.53 -3.51 13.66
C VAL A 279 -16.16 -2.98 14.08
N SER A 280 -15.23 -3.88 14.37
CA SER A 280 -13.89 -3.51 14.81
C SER A 280 -13.13 -2.73 13.75
N ILE A 281 -13.27 -3.11 12.47
CA ILE A 281 -12.72 -2.36 11.32
C ILE A 281 -13.33 -0.95 11.28
N LEU A 282 -14.66 -0.82 11.34
CA LEU A 282 -15.36 0.47 11.31
C LEU A 282 -14.95 1.39 12.47
N PHE A 283 -14.89 0.83 13.68
CA PHE A 283 -14.46 1.54 14.88
C PHE A 283 -13.02 2.02 14.75
N TRP A 284 -12.12 1.12 14.37
CA TRP A 284 -10.70 1.41 14.23
C TRP A 284 -10.44 2.46 13.16
N GLN A 285 -11.12 2.36 12.01
CA GLN A 285 -11.04 3.34 10.94
C GLN A 285 -11.51 4.72 11.42
N THR A 286 -12.65 4.80 12.11
CA THR A 286 -13.16 6.05 12.71
C THR A 286 -12.15 6.70 13.66
N VAL A 287 -11.46 5.89 14.48
CA VAL A 287 -10.44 6.38 15.41
C VAL A 287 -9.23 6.93 14.66
N ASN A 288 -8.76 6.27 13.60
CA ASN A 288 -7.66 6.74 12.76
C ASN A 288 -7.99 8.06 12.06
N GLU A 289 -9.19 8.17 11.50
CA GLU A 289 -9.65 9.39 10.84
C GLU A 289 -9.72 10.58 11.80
N LYS A 290 -10.24 10.36 13.02
CA LYS A 290 -10.27 11.37 14.09
C LYS A 290 -8.85 11.74 14.57
N MET A 291 -7.92 10.78 14.66
CA MET A 291 -6.51 11.06 14.99
C MET A 291 -5.83 11.90 13.91
N TRP A 292 -6.03 11.53 12.65
CA TRP A 292 -5.47 12.25 11.51
C TRP A 292 -6.01 13.69 11.45
N SER A 293 -7.32 13.86 11.60
CA SER A 293 -7.98 15.18 11.58
C SER A 293 -7.44 16.10 12.68
N ARG A 294 -7.26 15.57 13.90
CA ARG A 294 -6.66 16.31 15.01
C ARG A 294 -5.22 16.75 14.72
N ASN A 295 -4.43 15.92 14.05
CA ASN A 295 -3.04 16.25 13.73
C ASN A 295 -2.94 17.36 12.68
N VAL A 296 -3.76 17.32 11.63
CA VAL A 296 -3.73 18.29 10.53
C VAL A 296 -4.32 19.65 10.94
N ASN A 297 -5.38 19.64 11.75
CA ASN A 297 -6.05 20.85 12.21
C ASN A 297 -5.39 21.50 13.44
N ARG A 298 -4.22 21.01 13.87
CA ARG A 298 -3.48 21.63 14.97
C ARG A 298 -3.03 23.04 14.56
N ILE A 299 -3.57 24.04 15.24
CA ILE A 299 -3.22 25.45 15.05
C ILE A 299 -1.94 25.74 15.84
N GLY A 300 -0.95 26.32 15.16
CA GLY A 300 0.29 26.73 15.78
C GLY A 300 1.31 27.14 14.72
N VAL A 301 2.17 28.09 15.07
CA VAL A 301 3.37 28.42 14.28
C VAL A 301 4.52 27.63 14.85
N TYR A 302 5.19 26.86 14.01
CA TYR A 302 6.36 26.09 14.38
C TYR A 302 7.61 26.90 14.05
N VAL A 303 8.53 27.00 15.02
CA VAL A 303 9.84 27.64 14.83
C VAL A 303 10.91 26.68 15.32
N ASN A 304 11.95 26.49 14.51
CA ASN A 304 13.14 25.76 14.89
C ASN A 304 14.35 26.71 14.85
N ALA A 305 14.99 26.91 16.00
CA ALA A 305 16.14 27.82 16.12
C ALA A 305 17.35 27.43 15.26
N LYS A 306 17.42 26.16 14.80
CA LYS A 306 18.47 25.68 13.88
C LYS A 306 18.14 25.93 12.41
N TYR A 307 16.92 26.34 12.10
CA TYR A 307 16.48 26.62 10.73
C TYR A 307 16.66 28.09 10.43
N ASP A 308 17.04 28.40 9.19
CA ASP A 308 17.01 29.76 8.67
C ASP A 308 15.56 30.21 8.40
N ARG A 309 15.42 31.41 7.84
CA ARG A 309 14.10 31.99 7.52
C ARG A 309 13.31 31.10 6.55
N GLU A 310 13.95 30.58 5.49
CA GLU A 310 13.28 29.79 4.47
C GLU A 310 12.80 28.44 5.01
N MET A 311 13.65 27.72 5.73
CA MET A 311 13.27 26.43 6.32
C MET A 311 12.19 26.58 7.39
N ASN A 312 12.17 27.69 8.13
CA ASN A 312 11.06 28.00 9.05
C ASN A 312 9.76 28.36 8.31
N LEU A 313 9.82 29.02 7.16
CA LEU A 313 8.64 29.25 6.32
C LEU A 313 8.08 27.90 5.82
N LEU A 314 8.94 27.05 5.26
CA LEU A 314 8.57 25.72 4.78
C LEU A 314 7.93 24.86 5.88
N LEU A 315 8.42 24.97 7.12
CA LEU A 315 7.89 24.27 8.30
C LEU A 315 6.44 24.65 8.65
N ASN A 316 5.99 25.82 8.22
CA ASN A 316 4.62 26.29 8.45
C ASN A 316 3.69 26.07 7.24
N THR A 317 4.27 25.85 6.05
CA THR A 317 3.57 25.56 4.80
C THR A 317 3.33 24.05 4.59
N THR A 318 4.29 23.22 4.99
CA THR A 318 4.27 21.76 4.75
C THR A 318 4.38 20.95 6.04
N SER A 319 4.24 19.62 5.94
CA SER A 319 4.43 18.73 7.08
C SER A 319 5.89 18.70 7.53
N ARG A 320 6.10 18.45 8.83
CA ARG A 320 7.44 18.22 9.38
C ARG A 320 8.18 17.10 8.63
N HIS A 321 7.46 16.07 8.17
CA HIS A 321 8.04 15.00 7.37
C HIS A 321 8.61 15.51 6.05
N ALA A 322 7.86 16.33 5.31
CA ALA A 322 8.33 16.94 4.06
C ALA A 322 9.54 17.86 4.30
N VAL A 323 9.50 18.67 5.36
CA VAL A 323 10.59 19.57 5.76
C VAL A 323 11.88 18.79 6.04
N GLU A 324 11.79 17.67 6.76
CA GLU A 324 12.96 16.84 7.07
C GLU A 324 13.59 16.21 5.81
N LEU A 325 12.78 15.89 4.79
CA LEU A 325 13.27 15.43 3.48
C LEU A 325 13.93 16.56 2.68
N VAL A 326 13.28 17.73 2.61
CA VAL A 326 13.80 18.90 1.90
C VAL A 326 15.06 19.43 2.57
N LYS A 327 15.14 19.44 3.90
CA LYS A 327 16.31 19.95 4.65
C LYS A 327 17.60 19.27 4.23
N GLN A 328 17.58 17.96 4.01
CA GLN A 328 18.76 17.21 3.55
C GLN A 328 19.23 17.67 2.16
N GLN A 329 18.28 17.97 1.26
CA GLN A 329 18.58 18.49 -0.07
C GLN A 329 19.04 19.95 -0.03
N TYR A 330 18.39 20.76 0.81
CA TYR A 330 18.68 22.17 1.03
C TYR A 330 20.09 22.36 1.58
N ASP A 331 20.43 21.63 2.65
CA ASP A 331 21.76 21.72 3.26
C ASP A 331 22.85 21.41 2.26
N PHE A 332 22.70 20.32 1.51
CA PHE A 332 23.65 19.93 0.50
C PHE A 332 23.81 21.00 -0.59
N ALA A 333 22.71 21.56 -1.09
CA ALA A 333 22.76 22.60 -2.13
C ALA A 333 23.36 23.93 -1.62
N CYS A 334 23.19 24.21 -0.32
CA CYS A 334 23.65 25.46 0.30
C CYS A 334 25.12 25.44 0.71
N LEU A 335 25.76 24.27 0.83
CA LEU A 335 27.21 24.16 1.10
C LEU A 335 28.03 25.00 0.12
N SER A 336 29.09 25.64 0.62
CA SER A 336 30.03 26.41 -0.20
C SER A 336 30.88 25.53 -1.13
N THR A 337 31.01 24.25 -0.78
CA THR A 337 31.75 23.24 -1.55
C THR A 337 30.92 22.58 -2.65
N THR A 338 29.60 22.76 -2.63
CA THR A 338 28.73 22.15 -3.63
C THR A 338 28.73 23.02 -4.86
N GLU A 339 29.17 22.44 -5.99
CA GLU A 339 29.24 23.13 -7.26
C GLU A 339 28.71 22.23 -8.37
N TYR A 340 27.87 22.80 -9.23
CA TYR A 340 27.37 22.16 -10.44
C TYR A 340 27.70 23.05 -11.63
N LYS A 341 28.23 22.45 -12.68
CA LYS A 341 28.21 23.07 -14.01
C LYS A 341 26.79 22.94 -14.55
N TYR A 342 26.28 24.00 -15.18
CA TYR A 342 24.95 23.97 -15.77
C TYR A 342 24.98 24.48 -17.21
N TYR A 343 24.28 23.77 -18.09
CA TYR A 343 24.27 24.01 -19.53
C TYR A 343 22.82 24.16 -20.02
N PRO A 344 22.43 25.31 -20.59
CA PRO A 344 21.10 25.48 -21.18
C PRO A 344 20.90 24.55 -22.39
N LEU A 345 19.77 23.84 -22.42
CA LEU A 345 19.36 22.91 -23.47
C LEU A 345 17.87 23.12 -23.79
N GLY A 346 17.57 24.16 -24.58
CA GLY A 346 16.19 24.54 -24.88
C GLY A 346 15.44 24.98 -23.61
N PRO A 347 14.26 24.40 -23.29
CA PRO A 347 13.52 24.73 -22.06
C PRO A 347 14.13 24.09 -20.80
N TYR A 348 15.16 23.26 -20.94
CA TYR A 348 15.81 22.57 -19.83
C TYR A 348 17.20 23.12 -19.55
N VAL A 349 17.70 22.81 -18.36
CA VAL A 349 19.08 23.06 -17.94
C VAL A 349 19.66 21.74 -17.44
N MET A 350 20.76 21.31 -18.06
CA MET A 350 21.51 20.14 -17.62
C MET A 350 22.49 20.54 -16.53
N LEU A 351 22.38 19.93 -15.35
CA LEU A 351 23.32 20.10 -14.25
C LEU A 351 24.26 18.89 -14.17
N GLN A 352 25.54 19.17 -13.99
CA GLN A 352 26.61 18.18 -13.87
C GLN A 352 27.43 18.49 -12.61
N TYR A 353 27.50 17.53 -11.68
CA TYR A 353 28.20 17.73 -10.41
C TYR A 353 29.73 17.73 -10.58
N THR A 354 30.43 18.71 -10.02
CA THR A 354 31.86 18.93 -10.32
C THR A 354 32.82 18.04 -9.55
N ALA A 355 32.40 17.42 -8.43
CA ALA A 355 33.30 16.60 -7.60
C ALA A 355 33.46 15.15 -8.06
N CYS A 356 32.83 14.74 -9.17
CA CYS A 356 33.10 13.44 -9.80
C CYS A 356 34.48 13.49 -10.47
N THR A 357 35.44 12.75 -9.94
CA THR A 357 36.73 12.50 -10.62
C THR A 357 36.50 11.78 -11.95
N ASP A 358 37.34 12.01 -12.96
CA ASP A 358 37.27 11.57 -14.38
C ASP A 358 37.01 10.05 -14.64
N LYS A 359 36.86 9.22 -13.61
CA LYS A 359 36.62 7.76 -13.71
C LYS A 359 35.16 7.35 -13.53
N ASP A 360 34.32 8.23 -12.98
CA ASP A 360 32.86 8.03 -12.91
C ASP A 360 32.21 9.03 -13.87
N LEU A 361 31.34 8.57 -14.78
CA LEU A 361 30.51 9.48 -15.55
C LEU A 361 29.79 10.41 -14.55
N PRO A 362 29.97 11.72 -14.63
CA PRO A 362 29.32 12.63 -13.71
C PRO A 362 27.81 12.50 -13.86
N ASP A 363 27.10 12.36 -12.75
CA ASP A 363 25.64 12.28 -12.80
C ASP A 363 25.07 13.56 -13.43
N GLU A 364 24.39 13.39 -14.57
CA GLU A 364 23.74 14.47 -15.29
C GLU A 364 22.25 14.52 -14.95
N TYR A 365 21.76 15.71 -14.62
CA TYR A 365 20.38 15.92 -14.21
C TYR A 365 19.74 17.04 -15.01
N MET A 366 18.56 16.79 -15.55
CA MET A 366 17.79 17.78 -16.29
C MET A 366 16.85 18.50 -15.32
N VAL A 367 16.94 19.82 -15.27
CA VAL A 367 16.01 20.70 -14.54
C VAL A 367 15.20 21.48 -15.56
N ASN A 368 13.88 21.55 -15.37
CA ASN A 368 13.02 22.48 -16.08
C ASN A 368 12.81 23.72 -15.17
N PRO A 369 13.34 24.90 -15.54
CA PRO A 369 13.18 26.13 -14.76
C PRO A 369 11.75 26.69 -14.76
N ASP A 370 10.92 26.34 -15.75
CA ASP A 370 9.55 26.87 -15.86
C ASP A 370 8.64 26.24 -14.80
N ASP A 371 8.69 24.90 -14.69
CA ASP A 371 7.86 24.13 -13.76
C ASP A 371 8.60 23.68 -12.48
N TRP A 372 9.89 24.00 -12.38
CA TRP A 372 10.77 23.55 -11.30
C TRP A 372 10.76 22.03 -11.08
N THR A 373 10.78 21.27 -12.18
CA THR A 373 10.88 19.81 -12.17
C THR A 373 12.31 19.36 -12.42
N CYS A 374 12.66 18.16 -11.95
CA CYS A 374 14.01 17.60 -12.15
C CYS A 374 13.95 16.11 -12.45
N SER A 375 14.81 15.61 -13.33
CA SER A 375 14.94 14.19 -13.67
C SER A 375 15.53 13.33 -12.54
N CYS A 376 16.04 13.94 -11.47
CA CYS A 376 16.67 13.17 -10.40
C CYS A 376 15.63 12.37 -9.61
N ALA A 377 16.05 11.17 -9.15
CA ALA A 377 15.17 10.26 -8.44
C ALA A 377 14.49 10.90 -7.21
N PHE A 378 15.15 11.84 -6.51
CA PHE A 378 14.51 12.52 -5.38
C PHE A 378 13.28 13.32 -5.81
N SER A 379 13.41 14.15 -6.85
CA SER A 379 12.31 15.01 -7.31
C SER A 379 11.16 14.16 -7.85
N VAL A 380 11.46 13.16 -8.67
CA VAL A 380 10.45 12.30 -9.29
C VAL A 380 9.76 11.41 -8.24
N THR A 381 10.51 10.77 -7.35
CA THR A 381 9.93 9.80 -6.40
C THR A 381 9.21 10.45 -5.23
N ARG A 382 9.58 11.68 -4.83
CA ARG A 382 9.03 12.38 -3.67
C ARG A 382 8.12 13.56 -4.02
N LEU A 383 8.17 14.05 -5.27
CA LEU A 383 7.48 15.27 -5.69
C LEU A 383 7.83 16.47 -4.79
N LEU A 384 9.11 16.57 -4.43
CA LEU A 384 9.67 17.64 -3.60
C LEU A 384 10.85 18.31 -4.31
N PRO A 385 11.13 19.60 -4.04
CA PRO A 385 12.30 20.28 -4.55
C PRO A 385 13.58 19.55 -4.16
N CYS A 386 14.37 19.18 -5.16
CA CYS A 386 15.63 18.48 -4.96
C CYS A 386 16.79 19.46 -4.85
N ARG A 387 17.97 18.95 -4.47
CA ARG A 387 19.19 19.75 -4.36
C ARG A 387 19.57 20.47 -5.66
N HIS A 388 19.24 19.91 -6.83
CA HIS A 388 19.54 20.48 -8.15
C HIS A 388 18.72 21.75 -8.41
N ILE A 389 17.41 21.69 -8.13
CA ILE A 389 16.51 22.84 -8.22
C ILE A 389 16.96 23.93 -7.25
N ILE A 390 17.21 23.57 -5.99
CA ILE A 390 17.63 24.50 -4.92
C ILE A 390 18.96 25.16 -5.30
N TYR A 391 19.95 24.38 -5.76
CA TYR A 391 21.24 24.90 -6.20
C TYR A 391 21.10 25.84 -7.39
N TYR A 392 20.33 25.45 -8.42
CA TYR A 392 20.14 26.29 -9.60
C TYR A 392 19.48 27.63 -9.26
N ARG A 393 18.49 27.63 -8.36
CA ARG A 393 17.87 28.86 -7.84
C ARG A 393 18.87 29.75 -7.10
N LYS A 394 19.73 29.16 -6.26
CA LYS A 394 20.80 29.87 -5.55
C LYS A 394 21.79 30.49 -6.55
N ALA A 395 22.24 29.71 -7.54
CA ALA A 395 23.22 30.14 -8.54
C ALA A 395 22.68 31.23 -9.48
N THR A 396 21.37 31.23 -9.74
CA THR A 396 20.69 32.23 -10.59
C THR A 396 20.17 33.45 -9.82
N GLY A 397 20.44 33.54 -8.51
CA GLY A 397 20.08 34.70 -7.70
C GLY A 397 18.58 34.82 -7.37
N CYS A 398 17.85 33.70 -7.31
CA CYS A 398 16.47 33.72 -6.83
C CYS A 398 16.39 34.15 -5.36
N ASN A 399 15.40 34.98 -5.02
CA ASN A 399 15.23 35.52 -3.66
C ASN A 399 14.93 34.46 -2.60
N ASP A 400 14.05 33.51 -2.92
CA ASP A 400 13.72 32.37 -2.06
C ASP A 400 14.09 31.08 -2.80
N LEU A 401 14.78 30.15 -2.15
CA LEU A 401 15.22 28.90 -2.74
C LEU A 401 14.11 27.83 -2.74
N VAL A 402 13.24 27.82 -1.73
CA VAL A 402 12.11 26.88 -1.64
C VAL A 402 10.76 27.60 -1.42
N PRO A 403 10.29 28.40 -2.40
CA PRO A 403 8.99 29.05 -2.31
C PRO A 403 7.84 28.05 -2.42
N GLU A 404 6.64 28.46 -1.99
CA GLU A 404 5.47 27.58 -1.97
C GLU A 404 5.04 27.08 -3.35
N ASN A 405 5.22 27.89 -4.41
CA ASN A 405 4.76 27.58 -5.76
C ASN A 405 5.52 26.43 -6.43
N ILE A 406 6.69 26.04 -5.92
CA ILE A 406 7.45 24.89 -6.43
C ILE A 406 7.17 23.59 -5.66
N LEU A 407 6.32 23.66 -4.63
CA LEU A 407 5.94 22.51 -3.84
C LEU A 407 4.72 21.84 -4.46
N HIS A 408 4.80 20.52 -4.67
CA HIS A 408 3.65 19.76 -5.14
C HIS A 408 2.46 19.93 -4.16
N PRO A 409 1.22 20.12 -4.64
CA PRO A 409 0.04 20.33 -3.79
C PRO A 409 -0.14 19.27 -2.71
N ARG A 410 0.35 18.05 -2.95
CA ARG A 410 0.33 16.93 -1.98
C ARG A 410 1.02 17.25 -0.64
N TRP A 411 1.93 18.22 -0.60
CA TRP A 411 2.74 18.50 0.59
C TRP A 411 2.25 19.74 1.34
N LEU A 412 1.35 20.51 0.74
CA LEU A 412 0.83 21.76 1.30
C LEU A 412 -0.26 21.47 2.34
N ILE A 413 0.04 21.71 3.62
CA ILE A 413 -0.91 21.41 4.71
C ILE A 413 -2.23 22.18 4.54
N LYS A 414 -2.18 23.38 3.97
CA LYS A 414 -3.37 24.21 3.74
C LYS A 414 -4.44 23.51 2.90
N ASN A 415 -4.06 22.57 2.03
CA ASN A 415 -4.99 21.80 1.21
C ASN A 415 -5.80 20.79 2.03
N TYR A 416 -5.39 20.52 3.27
CA TYR A 416 -6.00 19.53 4.16
C TYR A 416 -6.62 20.15 5.42
N ARG A 417 -6.14 21.34 5.82
CA ARG A 417 -6.75 22.14 6.90
C ARG A 417 -8.12 22.59 6.43
N LYS A 418 -9.18 22.03 7.03
CA LYS A 418 -10.57 22.08 6.54
C LYS A 418 -10.88 21.14 5.38
N LEU A 419 -10.47 19.88 5.48
CA LEU A 419 -11.27 18.81 4.89
C LEU A 419 -12.67 18.90 5.51
N LYS A 420 -13.54 19.71 4.89
CA LYS A 420 -14.98 19.67 5.09
C LYS A 420 -15.41 18.23 4.78
N GLN A 421 -16.51 17.79 5.38
CA GLN A 421 -17.21 16.63 4.83
C GLN A 421 -17.33 16.88 3.32
N PRO A 422 -16.88 15.94 2.50
CA PRO A 422 -16.76 16.21 1.09
C PRO A 422 -18.13 16.60 0.54
N SER A 423 -18.19 17.66 -0.26
CA SER A 423 -19.14 17.71 -1.37
C SER A 423 -18.61 16.68 -2.37
N VAL A 424 -18.72 15.38 -2.04
CA VAL A 424 -18.58 14.38 -3.09
C VAL A 424 -19.85 14.57 -3.90
N ASP A 425 -19.74 15.02 -5.15
CA ASP A 425 -20.73 14.67 -6.15
C ASP A 425 -20.66 13.15 -6.27
N CYS A 426 -21.39 12.48 -5.39
CA CYS A 426 -21.40 11.04 -5.29
C CYS A 426 -22.32 10.53 -6.38
N ASP A 427 -21.77 10.33 -7.58
CA ASP A 427 -22.47 9.69 -8.70
C ASP A 427 -22.84 8.21 -8.41
N VAL A 428 -22.50 7.70 -7.22
CA VAL A 428 -22.89 6.36 -6.79
C VAL A 428 -24.35 6.37 -6.35
N ALA A 429 -25.20 5.78 -7.19
CA ALA A 429 -26.66 5.78 -7.05
C ALA A 429 -27.17 5.21 -5.71
N GLU A 430 -26.49 4.19 -5.15
CA GLU A 430 -26.87 3.56 -3.88
C GLU A 430 -25.68 3.42 -2.92
N PRO A 431 -25.71 4.03 -1.72
CA PRO A 431 -24.61 3.93 -0.73
C PRO A 431 -24.37 2.51 -0.19
N TYR A 432 -25.42 1.69 -0.10
CA TYR A 432 -25.36 0.27 0.28
C TYR A 432 -25.99 -0.59 -0.80
N GLU A 433 -25.32 -1.66 -1.21
CA GLU A 433 -25.85 -2.57 -2.23
C GLU A 433 -25.34 -4.01 -2.00
N GLU A 434 -26.22 -4.98 -2.18
CA GLU A 434 -25.88 -6.40 -2.27
C GLU A 434 -25.84 -6.84 -3.73
N ARG A 435 -24.65 -7.25 -4.18
CA ARG A 435 -24.42 -7.70 -5.55
C ARG A 435 -24.26 -9.20 -5.60
N LYS A 436 -24.83 -9.79 -6.62
CA LYS A 436 -24.66 -11.21 -6.92
C LYS A 436 -23.47 -11.41 -7.84
N VAL A 437 -22.62 -12.38 -7.51
CA VAL A 437 -21.48 -12.78 -8.34
C VAL A 437 -21.85 -14.10 -9.04
N PRO A 438 -21.84 -14.13 -10.38
CA PRO A 438 -22.13 -15.33 -11.14
C PRO A 438 -21.22 -16.48 -10.74
N ALA A 439 -21.80 -17.66 -10.62
CA ALA A 439 -21.06 -18.87 -10.31
C ALA A 439 -20.12 -19.24 -11.46
N VAL A 440 -18.81 -19.10 -11.26
CA VAL A 440 -17.83 -19.62 -12.22
C VAL A 440 -17.72 -21.13 -12.00
N SER A 441 -18.23 -21.94 -12.95
CA SER A 441 -18.05 -23.39 -12.90
C SER A 441 -16.55 -23.69 -13.02
N SER A 442 -15.95 -24.13 -11.93
CA SER A 442 -14.52 -24.48 -11.91
C SER A 442 -14.38 -25.98 -11.70
N THR A 443 -13.68 -26.65 -12.62
CA THR A 443 -13.23 -28.04 -12.47
C THR A 443 -12.03 -28.18 -11.53
N ARG A 444 -11.64 -27.09 -10.86
CA ARG A 444 -10.47 -27.01 -9.98
C ARG A 444 -10.70 -27.72 -8.65
N ALA A 445 -9.63 -28.32 -8.13
CA ALA A 445 -9.57 -28.74 -6.73
C ALA A 445 -9.83 -27.55 -5.77
N LYS A 446 -10.65 -27.80 -4.75
CA LYS A 446 -10.97 -26.81 -3.70
C LYS A 446 -9.78 -26.59 -2.78
N THR A 447 -9.52 -25.33 -2.46
CA THR A 447 -8.54 -24.90 -1.45
C THR A 447 -8.98 -25.33 -0.04
N GLN A 448 -8.04 -25.33 0.90
CA GLN A 448 -8.35 -25.62 2.30
C GLN A 448 -9.39 -24.66 2.88
N ASN A 449 -9.37 -23.37 2.49
CA ASN A 449 -10.35 -22.41 2.96
C ASN A 449 -11.76 -22.69 2.41
N GLU A 450 -11.88 -23.00 1.12
CA GLU A 450 -13.16 -23.38 0.50
C GLU A 450 -13.75 -24.63 1.17
N LYS A 451 -12.91 -25.65 1.41
CA LYS A 451 -13.33 -26.86 2.14
C LYS A 451 -13.77 -26.54 3.56
N PHE A 452 -13.00 -25.73 4.28
CA PHE A 452 -13.33 -25.32 5.65
C PHE A 452 -14.68 -24.60 5.71
N LYS A 453 -14.95 -23.64 4.82
CA LYS A 453 -16.22 -22.90 4.79
C LYS A 453 -17.43 -23.77 4.46
N GLU A 454 -17.29 -24.64 3.46
CA GLU A 454 -18.36 -25.58 3.10
C GLU A 454 -18.67 -26.53 4.28
N LEU A 455 -17.65 -27.07 4.92
CA LEU A 455 -17.82 -27.92 6.10
C LEU A 455 -18.37 -27.14 7.30
N LEU A 456 -17.95 -25.88 7.49
CA LEU A 456 -18.45 -25.03 8.56
C LEU A 456 -19.92 -24.68 8.35
N ALA A 457 -20.35 -24.38 7.12
CA ALA A 457 -21.74 -24.13 6.79
C ALA A 457 -22.62 -25.36 7.08
N VAL A 458 -22.18 -26.55 6.65
CA VAL A 458 -22.86 -27.81 6.97
C VAL A 458 -22.87 -28.06 8.48
N GLY A 459 -21.74 -27.84 9.17
CA GLY A 459 -21.63 -27.99 10.62
C GLY A 459 -22.57 -27.06 11.38
N LYS A 460 -22.72 -25.81 10.94
CA LYS A 460 -23.69 -24.85 11.51
C LYS A 460 -25.13 -25.32 11.31
N GLN A 461 -25.49 -25.78 10.12
CA GLN A 461 -26.83 -26.33 9.86
C GLN A 461 -27.13 -27.56 10.74
N ILE A 462 -26.16 -28.46 10.90
CA ILE A 462 -26.29 -29.61 11.79
C ILE A 462 -26.48 -29.15 13.24
N ALA A 463 -25.74 -28.14 13.69
CA ALA A 463 -25.86 -27.60 15.04
C ALA A 463 -27.22 -26.93 15.28
N GLU A 464 -27.71 -26.13 14.33
CA GLU A 464 -29.03 -25.48 14.39
C GLU A 464 -30.15 -26.52 14.49
N VAL A 465 -30.17 -27.49 13.57
CA VAL A 465 -31.19 -28.55 13.56
C VAL A 465 -31.05 -29.46 14.78
N GLY A 466 -29.82 -29.79 15.18
CA GLY A 466 -29.53 -30.66 16.32
C GLY A 466 -29.90 -30.06 17.68
N CYS A 467 -29.94 -28.74 17.79
CA CYS A 467 -30.36 -28.05 19.02
C CYS A 467 -31.87 -28.19 19.28
N ASP A 468 -32.66 -28.42 18.23
CA ASP A 468 -34.10 -28.67 18.32
C ASP A 468 -34.44 -30.15 18.58
N TRP A 469 -33.44 -31.04 18.65
CA TRP A 469 -33.65 -32.46 18.88
C TRP A 469 -33.91 -32.77 20.35
N GLY A 470 -34.77 -33.78 20.60
CA GLY A 470 -34.98 -34.31 21.94
C GLY A 470 -33.68 -34.86 22.55
N THR A 471 -33.55 -34.78 23.88
CA THR A 471 -32.30 -35.06 24.63
C THR A 471 -31.68 -36.43 24.33
N LYS A 472 -32.51 -37.43 24.04
CA LYS A 472 -32.06 -38.79 23.68
C LYS A 472 -31.40 -38.84 22.30
N ALA A 473 -32.01 -38.19 21.30
CA ALA A 473 -31.46 -38.13 19.94
C ALA A 473 -30.15 -37.33 19.88
N HIS A 474 -30.05 -36.24 20.64
CA HIS A 474 -28.80 -35.49 20.79
C HIS A 474 -27.68 -36.35 21.41
N ALA A 475 -27.99 -37.09 22.48
CA ALA A 475 -27.01 -37.95 23.16
C ALA A 475 -26.51 -39.10 22.28
N ASP A 476 -27.37 -39.66 21.42
CA ASP A 476 -27.01 -40.74 20.50
C ASP A 476 -26.12 -40.23 19.35
N LEU A 477 -26.36 -39.01 18.83
CA LEU A 477 -25.48 -38.37 17.84
C LEU A 477 -24.07 -38.15 18.41
N MET A 478 -23.97 -37.63 19.63
CA MET A 478 -22.67 -37.33 20.26
C MET A 478 -21.85 -38.59 20.60
N LYS A 479 -22.49 -39.75 20.78
CA LYS A 479 -21.81 -41.04 20.98
C LYS A 479 -21.28 -41.66 19.68
N SER A 480 -21.85 -41.28 18.54
CA SER A 480 -21.47 -41.84 17.23
C SER A 480 -20.21 -41.20 16.62
N ASN A 481 -19.76 -40.07 17.18
CA ASN A 481 -18.64 -39.27 16.67
C ASN A 481 -17.42 -39.19 17.61
N SER A 482 -17.37 -40.03 18.66
CA SER A 482 -16.22 -40.14 19.59
C SER A 482 -15.28 -41.26 19.20
#